data_AF-A0A7V4PQ74-F1
#
_entry.id   AF-A0A7V4PQ74-F1
#
_cell.length_a   1.000
_cell.length_b   1.000
_cell.length_c   1.000
_cell.angle_alpha   90.00
_cell.angle_beta   90.00
_cell.angle_gamma   90.00
#
_symmetry.space_group_name_H-M   'P 1'
#
loop_
_entity.id
_entity.type
_entity.pdbx_description
1 polymer ?
#
loop_
_entity_poly.entity_id
_entity_poly.type
_entity_poly.pdbx_seq_one_letter_code
_entity_poly.pdbx_strand_id
1 'polypeptide(L)'
;MTRLFNLGLFLYLCFAAAVDFLFDPQSEMKVPWDKVYEWSPAAGITIAIGMLAILVLWGAALVRIFWNRFISDLFKIRNITYDESLALVLVMALFLI
;
A
#
# COMPACT_ATOMS: atom_id res chain seq x y z
N MET A 1 -5.31 -19.25 0.36
CA MET A 1 -6.35 -18.29 0.81
C MET A 1 -5.78 -16.89 1.05
N THR A 2 -4.64 -16.75 1.75
CA THR A 2 -4.03 -15.44 2.08
C THR A 2 -3.72 -14.55 0.87
N ARG A 3 -3.31 -15.11 -0.27
CA ARG A 3 -3.05 -14.33 -1.49
C ARG A 3 -4.30 -13.67 -2.08
N LEU A 4 -5.43 -14.39 -2.07
CA LEU A 4 -6.72 -13.85 -2.52
C LEU A 4 -7.23 -12.77 -1.57
N PHE A 5 -7.02 -12.96 -0.27
CA PHE A 5 -7.31 -11.96 0.75
C PHE A 5 -6.49 -10.67 0.54
N ASN A 6 -5.17 -10.80 0.35
CA ASN A 6 -4.28 -9.67 0.09
C ASN A 6 -4.64 -8.94 -1.22
N LEU A 7 -5.00 -9.69 -2.26
CA LEU A 7 -5.48 -9.12 -3.52
C LEU A 7 -6.79 -8.34 -3.31
N GLY A 8 -7.75 -8.91 -2.58
CA GLY A 8 -9.01 -8.25 -2.26
C GLY A 8 -8.81 -6.95 -1.47
N LEU A 9 -7.94 -6.98 -0.46
CA LEU A 9 -7.57 -5.79 0.32
C LEU A 9 -6.90 -4.72 -0.54
N PHE A 10 -5.97 -5.12 -1.41
CA PHE A 10 -5.31 -4.18 -2.31
C PHE A 10 -6.29 -3.53 -3.29
N LEU A 11 -7.21 -4.31 -3.87
CA LEU A 11 -8.25 -3.77 -4.75
C LEU A 11 -9.19 -2.83 -4.00
N TYR A 12 -9.54 -3.16 -2.76
CA TYR A 12 -10.34 -2.28 -1.91
C TYR A 12 -9.61 -0.95 -1.61
N LEU A 13 -8.31 -0.98 -1.27
CA LEU A 13 -7.51 0.22 -1.05
C LEU A 13 -7.46 1.11 -2.30
N CYS A 14 -7.25 0.51 -3.48
CA CYS A 14 -7.29 1.24 -4.74
C CYS A 14 -8.65 1.89 -4.99
N PHE A 15 -9.74 1.18 -4.68
CA PHE A 15 -11.09 1.71 -4.81
C PHE A 15 -11.35 2.85 -3.82
N ALA A 16 -11.00 2.68 -2.55
CA ALA A 16 -11.16 3.70 -1.51
C ALA A 16 -10.38 4.98 -1.86
N ALA A 17 -9.11 4.85 -2.24
CA ALA A 17 -8.30 5.99 -2.67
C ALA A 17 -8.83 6.68 -3.93
N ALA A 18 -9.43 5.92 -4.86
CA ALA A 18 -10.07 6.50 -6.04
C ALA A 18 -11.36 7.27 -5.69
N VAL A 19 -12.16 6.75 -4.76
CA VAL A 19 -13.34 7.43 -4.21
C VAL A 19 -12.89 8.72 -3.53
N ASP A 20 -11.92 8.67 -2.62
CA ASP A 20 -11.39 9.87 -1.96
C ASP A 20 -10.90 10.88 -2.99
N PHE A 21 -10.07 10.49 -3.96
CA PHE A 21 -9.60 11.42 -4.99
C PHE A 21 -10.74 12.08 -5.80
N LEU A 22 -11.84 11.36 -6.06
CA LEU A 22 -12.98 11.89 -6.82
C LEU A 22 -13.88 12.81 -5.98
N PHE A 23 -13.93 12.62 -4.66
CA PHE A 23 -14.86 13.32 -3.78
C PHE A 23 -14.18 14.26 -2.77
N ASP A 24 -12.85 14.29 -2.70
CA ASP A 24 -12.08 15.18 -1.84
C ASP A 24 -12.11 16.62 -2.40
N PRO A 25 -12.53 17.62 -1.60
CA PRO A 25 -12.59 19.01 -2.06
C PRO A 25 -11.20 19.55 -2.36
N GLN A 26 -10.83 19.53 -3.65
CA GLN A 26 -9.61 20.11 -4.25
C GLN A 26 -8.44 20.27 -3.27
N SER A 27 -7.84 19.14 -2.89
CA SER A 27 -6.55 19.15 -2.21
C SER A 27 -5.54 19.96 -3.04
N GLU A 28 -5.03 21.07 -2.50
CA GLU A 28 -3.94 21.85 -3.09
C GLU A 28 -2.57 21.13 -3.04
N MET A 29 -2.53 19.91 -2.48
CA MET A 29 -1.30 19.17 -2.28
C MET A 29 -0.77 18.66 -3.63
N LYS A 30 0.20 19.39 -4.18
CA LYS A 30 0.86 19.05 -5.45
C LYS A 30 1.72 17.80 -5.28
N VAL A 31 1.32 16.72 -5.94
CA VAL A 31 2.07 15.47 -5.99
C VAL A 31 2.82 15.36 -7.31
N PRO A 32 3.98 14.67 -7.37
CA PRO A 32 4.84 14.66 -8.56
C PRO A 32 4.15 14.15 -9.84
N TRP A 33 3.12 13.32 -9.69
CA TRP A 33 2.34 12.78 -10.81
C TRP A 33 1.25 13.72 -11.34
N ASP A 34 0.97 14.84 -10.67
CA ASP A 34 0.02 15.85 -11.18
C ASP A 34 0.51 16.44 -12.50
N LYS A 35 1.82 16.69 -12.62
CA LYS A 35 2.46 17.13 -13.88
C LYS A 35 2.32 16.10 -15.00
N VAL A 36 2.29 14.82 -14.66
CA VAL A 36 2.13 13.74 -15.64
C VAL A 36 0.66 13.58 -16.02
N TYR A 37 -0.25 13.79 -15.06
CA TYR A 37 -1.69 13.79 -15.28
C TYR A 37 -2.10 14.91 -16.26
N GLU A 38 -1.49 16.09 -16.17
CA GLU A 38 -1.71 17.20 -17.11
C GLU A 38 -1.33 16.83 -18.57
N TRP A 39 -0.33 15.98 -18.77
CA TRP A 39 0.07 15.51 -20.10
C TRP A 39 -0.75 14.31 -20.59
N SER A 40 -1.03 13.36 -19.69
CA SER A 40 -1.81 12.17 -19.99
C SER A 40 -2.47 11.66 -18.70
N PRO A 41 -3.79 11.84 -18.56
CA PRO A 41 -4.54 11.40 -17.38
C PRO A 41 -4.38 9.90 -17.10
N ALA A 42 -4.37 9.08 -18.15
CA ALA A 42 -4.17 7.63 -18.03
C ALA A 42 -2.78 7.26 -17.49
N ALA A 43 -1.74 7.99 -17.92
CA ALA A 43 -0.38 7.78 -17.43
C ALA A 43 -0.25 8.19 -15.95
N GLY A 44 -0.86 9.33 -15.55
CA GLY A 44 -0.88 9.78 -14.16
C GLY A 44 -1.51 8.75 -13.21
N ILE A 45 -2.69 8.23 -13.55
CA ILE A 45 -3.37 7.19 -12.77
C ILE A 45 -2.53 5.92 -12.68
N THR A 46 -1.94 5.49 -13.79
CA THR A 46 -1.10 4.27 -13.83
C THR A 46 0.12 4.41 -12.93
N ILE A 47 0.76 5.58 -12.93
CA ILE A 47 1.91 5.87 -12.06
C ILE A 47 1.49 5.90 -10.58
N ALA A 48 0.35 6.50 -10.25
CA ALA A 48 -0.14 6.55 -8.88
C ALA A 48 -0.42 5.14 -8.32
N ILE A 49 -1.13 4.30 -9.08
CA ILE A 49 -1.38 2.90 -8.69
C ILE A 49 -0.08 2.10 -8.62
N GLY A 50 0.83 2.30 -9.58
CA GLY A 50 2.13 1.65 -9.59
C GLY A 50 2.98 2.01 -8.38
N MET A 51 3.01 3.28 -8.00
CA MET A 51 3.72 3.76 -6.82
C MET A 51 3.11 3.19 -5.54
N LEU A 52 1.78 3.17 -5.42
CA LEU A 52 1.08 2.53 -4.31
C LEU A 52 1.48 1.05 -4.18
N ALA A 53 1.46 0.31 -5.29
CA ALA A 53 1.88 -1.09 -5.29
C ALA A 53 3.33 -1.27 -4.83
N ILE A 54 4.25 -0.42 -5.33
CA ILE A 54 5.66 -0.45 -4.92
C ILE A 54 5.78 -0.20 -3.42
N LEU A 55 5.13 0.84 -2.89
CA LEU A 55 5.18 1.21 -1.48
C LEU A 55 4.62 0.10 -0.59
N VAL A 56 3.51 -0.53 -0.96
CA VAL A 56 2.93 -1.66 -0.22
C VAL A 56 3.87 -2.86 -0.22
N LEU A 57 4.44 -3.24 -1.37
CA LEU A 57 5.36 -4.37 -1.48
C LEU A 57 6.68 -4.13 -0.73
N TRP A 58 7.22 -2.91 -0.80
CA TRP A 58 8.40 -2.49 -0.04
C TRP A 58 8.12 -2.45 1.45
N GLY A 59 7.00 -1.87 1.86
CA GLY A 59 6.55 -1.84 3.25
C GLY A 59 6.45 -3.26 3.82
N ALA A 60 5.88 -4.20 3.06
CA ALA A 60 5.78 -5.59 3.46
C ALA A 60 7.15 -6.26 3.64
N ALA A 61 8.14 -5.90 2.81
CA ALA A 61 9.50 -6.39 2.95
C ALA A 61 10.18 -5.82 4.20
N LEU A 62 10.02 -4.52 4.47
CA LEU A 62 10.56 -3.87 5.67
C LEU A 62 9.94 -4.43 6.95
N VAL A 63 8.61 -4.59 7.00
CA VAL A 63 7.89 -5.19 8.14
C VAL A 63 8.37 -6.61 8.38
N ARG A 64 8.57 -7.40 7.32
CA ARG A 64 9.11 -8.76 7.44
C ARG A 64 10.52 -8.76 8.03
N ILE A 65 11.40 -7.89 7.54
CA ILE A 65 12.78 -7.79 8.06
C ILE A 65 12.76 -7.39 9.53
N PHE A 66 12.00 -6.35 9.86
CA PHE A 66 11.85 -5.87 11.23
C PHE A 66 11.29 -6.95 12.15
N TRP A 67 10.21 -7.62 11.76
CA TRP A 67 9.62 -8.68 12.57
C TRP A 67 10.61 -9.83 12.80
N ASN A 68 11.20 -10.33 11.73
CA ASN A 68 12.04 -11.53 11.81
C ASN A 68 13.40 -11.28 12.47
N ARG A 69 13.94 -10.05 12.42
CA ARG A 69 15.25 -9.72 13.01
C ARG A 69 15.18 -9.03 14.36
N PHE A 70 14.06 -8.37 14.69
CA PHE A 70 13.93 -7.63 15.93
C PHE A 70 12.91 -8.29 16.85
N ILE A 71 11.66 -8.42 16.41
CA ILE A 71 10.58 -8.95 17.26
C ILE A 71 10.78 -10.43 17.55
N SER A 72 11.05 -11.23 16.54
CA SER A 72 11.28 -12.68 16.67
C SER A 72 12.46 -12.98 17.60
N ASP A 73 13.55 -12.22 17.47
CA ASP A 73 14.75 -12.43 18.28
C ASP A 73 14.57 -11.94 19.73
N LEU A 74 13.89 -10.80 19.93
CA LEU A 74 13.66 -10.23 21.26
C LEU A 74 12.62 -11.02 22.07
N PHE A 75 11.50 -11.38 21.45
CA PHE A 75 10.38 -12.04 22.11
C PHE A 75 10.36 -13.56 21.94
N LYS A 76 11.33 -14.13 21.20
CA LYS A 76 11.42 -15.57 20.89
C LYS A 76 10.14 -16.14 20.29
N ILE A 77 9.50 -15.38 19.41
CA ILE A 77 8.27 -15.78 18.72
C ILE A 77 8.55 -16.31 17.31
N ARG A 78 7.51 -16.80 16.63
CA ARG A 78 7.59 -17.29 15.26
C ARG A 78 7.95 -16.18 14.27
N ASN A 79 8.80 -16.50 13.29
CA ASN A 79 8.97 -15.70 12.08
C ASN A 79 7.68 -15.61 11.26
N ILE A 80 7.54 -14.51 10.51
CA ILE A 80 6.43 -14.32 9.57
C ILE A 80 6.86 -14.51 8.13
N THR A 81 5.92 -15.00 7.33
CA THR A 81 6.04 -15.12 5.88
C THR A 81 5.80 -13.76 5.21
N TYR A 82 6.18 -13.64 3.94
CA TYR A 82 5.93 -12.42 3.17
C TYR A 82 4.43 -12.16 2.96
N ASP A 83 3.62 -13.22 2.78
CA ASP A 83 2.17 -13.07 2.62
C ASP A 83 1.51 -12.52 3.90
N GLU A 84 2.05 -12.87 5.08
CA GLU A 84 1.58 -12.35 6.38
C GLU A 84 2.03 -10.91 6.63
N SER A 85 3.26 -10.55 6.25
CA SER A 85 3.73 -9.16 6.35
C SER A 85 2.98 -8.24 5.39
N LEU A 86 2.65 -8.73 4.19
CA LEU A 86 1.82 -8.01 3.23
C LEU A 86 0.40 -7.80 3.76
N ALA A 87 -0.20 -8.82 4.37
CA ALA A 87 -1.52 -8.70 5.01
C ALA A 87 -1.50 -7.62 6.12
N LEU A 88 -0.46 -7.62 6.96
CA LEU A 88 -0.28 -6.60 8.01
C LEU A 88 -0.23 -5.19 7.43
N VAL A 89 0.58 -4.96 6.38
CA VAL A 89 0.70 -3.64 5.75
C VAL A 89 -0.61 -3.19 5.12
N LEU A 90 -1.30 -4.09 4.41
CA LEU A 90 -2.59 -3.79 3.79
C LEU A 90 -3.66 -3.47 4.85
N VAL A 91 -3.69 -4.21 5.96
CA VAL A 91 -4.60 -3.94 7.08
C VAL A 91 -4.24 -2.61 7.76
N MET A 92 -2.96 -2.32 7.99
CA MET A 92 -2.54 -1.02 8.53
C MET A 92 -2.94 0.13 7.61
N ALA A 93 -2.83 -0.04 6.30
CA ALA A 93 -3.24 0.96 5.33
C ALA A 93 -4.75 1.26 5.41
N LEU A 94 -5.60 0.28 5.73
CA LEU A 94 -7.04 0.51 5.95
C LEU A 94 -7.33 1.44 7.13
N PHE A 95 -6.48 1.47 8.16
CA PHE A 95 -6.65 2.36 9.31
C PHE A 95 -6.11 3.78 9.05
N LEU A 96 -5.41 3.98 7.93
CA LEU A 96 -4.76 5.23 7.54
C LEU A 96 -5.51 5.99 6.44
N ILE A 97 -6.41 5.31 5.73
CA ILE A 97 -7.42 5.92 4.85
C ILE A 97 -8.59 6.35 5.72
#